data_AF-A0A959SIC5-F1
#
_entry.id   AF-A0A959SIC5-F1
#
_cell.length_a   1.000
_cell.length_b   1.000
_cell.length_c   1.000
_cell.angle_alpha   90.00
_cell.angle_beta   90.00
_cell.angle_gamma   90.00
#
_symmetry.space_group_name_H-M   'P 1'
#
loop_
_entity.id
_entity.type
_entity.pdbx_description
1 polymer ?
#
loop_
_entity_poly.entity_id
_entity_poly.type
_entity_poly.pdbx_seq_one_letter_code
_entity_poly.pdbx_strand_id
1 'polypeptide(L)' 'MTARGAIVLLLLGLGIGIIGNLFKIQHWPNTGAILISASSIQAVAVFILALKVSRYPGFKDFLDR' A
#
# COMPACT_ATOMS: atom_id res chain seq x y z
N MET A 1 -12.10 2.24 -8.39
CA MET A 1 -10.81 1.64 -8.82
C MET A 1 -11.00 0.16 -9.14
N THR A 2 -10.52 -0.29 -10.29
CA THR A 2 -10.43 -1.73 -10.62
C THR A 2 -9.41 -2.40 -9.68
N ALA A 3 -9.49 -3.73 -9.48
CA ALA A 3 -8.59 -4.42 -8.54
C ALA A 3 -7.13 -4.27 -8.99
N ARG A 4 -6.92 -4.31 -10.31
CA ARG A 4 -5.66 -4.00 -10.99
C ARG A 4 -5.14 -2.61 -10.61
N GLY A 5 -6.00 -1.59 -10.61
CA GLY A 5 -5.60 -0.23 -10.23
C GLY A 5 -5.12 -0.12 -8.78
N ALA A 6 -5.75 -0.84 -7.85
CA ALA A 6 -5.31 -0.85 -6.45
C ALA A 6 -3.99 -1.61 -6.26
N ILE A 7 -3.77 -2.71 -7.01
CA ILE A 7 -2.49 -3.44 -7.01
C ILE A 7 -1.36 -2.56 -7.58
N VAL A 8 -1.60 -1.86 -8.69
CA VAL A 8 -0.62 -0.94 -9.28
C VAL A 8 -0.28 0.19 -8.30
N LEU A 9 -1.28 0.74 -7.61
CA LEU A 9 -1.05 1.76 -6.58
C LEU A 9 -0.19 1.24 -5.43
N LEU A 10 -0.42 -0.01 -5.00
CA LEU A 10 0.34 -0.67 -3.94
C LEU A 10 1.80 -0.90 -4.35
N LEU A 11 2.03 -1.40 -5.56
CA LEU A 11 3.38 -1.58 -6.12
C LEU A 11 4.13 -0.25 -6.25
N LEU A 12 3.43 0.81 -6.66
CA LEU A 12 4.00 2.15 -6.77
C LEU A 12 4.37 2.72 -5.39
N GLY A 13 3.50 2.55 -4.38
CA GLY A 13 3.82 2.90 -2.99
C GLY A 13 5.01 2.12 -2.43
N LEU A 14 5.16 0.83 -2.78
CA LEU A 14 6.34 0.03 -2.46
C LEU A 14 7.62 0.57 -3.09
N GLY A 15 7.59 0.93 -4.38
CA GLY A 15 8.73 1.54 -5.06
C GLY A 15 9.18 2.84 -4.40
N ILE A 16 8.24 3.74 -4.09
CA ILE A 16 8.54 5.01 -3.40
C ILE A 16 9.06 4.75 -1.98
N GLY A 17 8.51 3.75 -1.28
CA GLY A 17 8.97 3.37 0.07
C GLY A 17 10.42 2.86 0.08
N ILE A 18 10.83 2.09 -0.94
CA ILE A 18 12.22 1.61 -1.09
C ILE A 18 13.16 2.82 -1.28
N ILE A 19 12.78 3.76 -2.15
CA ILE A 19 13.56 4.98 -2.39
C ILE A 19 13.63 5.86 -1.14
N GLY A 20 12.51 6.02 -0.42
CA GLY A 20 12.45 6.76 0.84
C GLY A 20 13.33 6.15 1.93
N ASN A 21 13.38 4.81 2.02
CA ASN A 21 14.25 4.10 2.95
C ASN A 21 15.72 4.23 2.57
N LEU A 22 16.05 4.21 1.27
CA LEU A 22 17.40 4.47 0.78
C LEU A 22 17.87 5.87 1.20
N PHE A 23 17.04 6.89 0.98
CA PHE A 23 17.36 8.26 1.42
C PHE A 23 17.49 8.36 2.94
N LYS A 24 16.70 7.60 3.71
CA LYS A 24 16.79 7.56 5.18
C LYS A 24 18.15 7.01 5.63
N ILE A 25 18.66 5.97 4.98
CA ILE A 25 20.01 5.43 5.24
C ILE A 25 21.08 6.47 4.88
N GLN A 26 20.88 7.21 3.79
CA GLN A 26 21.77 8.30 3.36
C GLN A 26 21.65 9.58 4.21
N HIS A 27 20.82 9.60 5.26
CA HIS A 27 20.58 10.76 6.14
C HIS A 27 20.11 12.02 5.40
N TRP A 28 19.48 11.87 4.24
CA TRP A 28 18.98 13.01 3.50
C TRP A 28 17.89 13.76 4.29
N PRO A 29 17.90 15.10 4.28
CA PRO A 29 16.87 15.91 4.92
C PRO A 29 15.49 15.63 4.28
N ASN A 30 14.42 15.73 5.07
CA ASN A 30 13.02 15.50 4.65
C ASN A 30 12.64 14.06 4.25
N THR A 31 13.49 13.07 4.53
CA THR A 31 13.19 11.64 4.35
C THR A 31 11.95 11.17 5.09
N GLY A 32 11.66 11.74 6.27
CA GLY A 32 10.44 11.45 7.01
C GLY A 32 9.17 11.75 6.20
N ALA A 33 9.12 12.88 5.49
CA ALA A 33 7.96 13.26 4.69
C ALA A 33 7.73 12.32 3.49
N ILE A 34 8.83 11.89 2.85
CA ILE A 34 8.79 10.92 1.74
C ILE A 34 8.27 9.56 2.23
N LEU A 35 8.74 9.10 3.40
CA LEU A 35 8.29 7.83 3.96
C LEU A 35 6.83 7.87 4.44
N ILE A 36 6.40 8.98 5.03
CA ILE A 36 5.01 9.17 5.45
C ILE A 36 4.09 9.13 4.22
N SER A 37 4.42 9.88 3.17
CA SER A 37 3.61 9.89 1.94
C SER A 37 3.56 8.51 1.27
N ALA A 38 4.68 7.78 1.19
CA ALA A 38 4.72 6.41 0.68
C ALA A 38 3.83 5.47 1.51
N SER A 39 3.91 5.57 2.83
CA SER A 39 3.12 4.76 3.77
C SER A 39 1.62 5.07 3.67
N SER A 40 1.25 6.33 3.52
CA SER A 40 -0.16 6.72 3.33
C SER A 40 -0.74 6.17 2.02
N ILE A 41 0.03 6.20 0.92
CA ILE A 41 -0.40 5.64 -0.37
C ILE A 41 -0.59 4.12 -0.25
N GLN A 42 0.34 3.42 0.41
CA GLN A 42 0.21 1.99 0.67
C GLN A 42 -1.01 1.66 1.53
N ALA A 43 -1.24 2.41 2.61
CA ALA A 43 -2.38 2.21 3.49
C ALA A 43 -3.71 2.34 2.74
N VAL A 44 -3.85 3.35 1.88
CA VAL A 44 -5.05 3.53 1.04
C VAL A 44 -5.20 2.39 0.04
N ALA A 45 -4.11 1.96 -0.61
CA ALA A 45 -4.15 0.84 -1.55
C ALA A 45 -4.60 -0.47 -0.89
N VAL A 46 -4.03 -0.79 0.28
CA VAL A 46 -4.40 -1.97 1.08
C VAL A 46 -5.85 -1.87 1.55
N PHE A 47 -6.29 -0.71 2.02
CA PHE A 47 -7.67 -0.52 2.47
C PHE A 47 -8.68 -0.75 1.34
N ILE A 48 -8.41 -0.23 0.14
CA ILE A 48 -9.26 -0.46 -1.04
C ILE A 48 -9.28 -1.95 -1.44
N LEU A 49 -8.14 -2.63 -1.38
CA LEU A 49 -8.07 -4.07 -1.65
C LEU A 49 -8.83 -4.88 -0.61
N ALA A 50 -8.68 -4.57 0.68
CA ALA A 50 -9.38 -5.22 1.78
C ALA A 50 -10.90 -5.08 1.61
N LEU A 51 -11.41 -3.88 1.36
CA LEU A 51 -12.84 -3.65 1.07
C LEU A 51 -13.33 -4.47 -0.12
N LYS A 52 -12.48 -4.65 -1.13
CA LYS A 52 -12.83 -5.39 -2.33
C LYS A 52 -12.85 -6.91 -2.09
N VAL A 53 -11.90 -7.40 -1.31
CA VAL A 53 -11.83 -8.80 -0.87
C VAL A 53 -13.02 -9.11 0.06
N SER A 54 -13.36 -8.23 1.00
CA SER A 54 -14.51 -8.44 1.89
C SER A 54 -15.86 -8.42 1.19
N ARG A 55 -15.94 -7.80 0.00
CA ARG A 55 -17.14 -7.84 -0.86
C ARG A 55 -17.19 -9.08 -1.76
N TYR A 56 -16.16 -9.91 -1.76
CA TYR A 56 -16.16 -11.16 -2.51
C TYR A 56 -17.08 -12.18 -1.82
N PRO A 57 -18.04 -12.79 -2.53
CA PRO A 57 -19.06 -13.65 -1.91
C PRO A 57 -18.48 -14.88 -1.19
N GLY A 58 -17.33 -15.40 -1.65
CA GLY A 58 -16.60 -16.49 -0.99
C GLY A 58 -15.67 -16.06 0.15
N PHE A 59 -15.64 -14.78 0.53
CA PHE A 59 -14.79 -14.31 1.63
C PHE A 59 -15.26 -14.80 3.00
N LYS A 60 -16.59 -14.95 3.18
CA LYS A 60 -17.18 -15.49 4.42
C LYS A 60 -16.80 -16.95 4.61
N ASP A 61 -16.96 -17.77 3.56
CA ASP A 61 -16.54 -19.19 3.57
C ASP A 61 -15.03 -19.38 3.80
N PHE A 62 -14.20 -18.39 3.48
CA PHE A 62 -12.76 -18.42 3.79
C PHE A 62 -12.44 -18.09 5.25
N LEU A 63 -13.18 -17.16 5.85
CA LEU A 63 -13.00 -16.76 7.26
C LEU A 63 -13.56 -17.76 8.26
N ASP A 64 -14.65 -18.45 7.88
CA ASP A 64 -15.34 -19.43 8.72
C ASP A 64 -14.65 -20.82 8.73
N ARG A 65 -13.46 -20.92 8.14
CA ARG A 65 -12.68 -22.16 8.00
C ARG A 65 -11.40 -22.14 8.82
#